data_AF-A0A7C6Y2R7-F1
#
_entry.id   AF-A0A7C6Y2R7-F1
#
_cell.length_a   1.000
_cell.length_b   1.000
_cell.length_c   1.000
_cell.angle_alpha   90.00
_cell.angle_beta   90.00
_cell.angle_gamma   90.00
#
_symmetry.space_group_name_H-M   'P 1'
#
loop_
_entity.id
_entity.type
_entity.pdbx_description
1 polymer ?
#
loop_
_entity_poly.entity_id
_entity_poly.type
_entity_poly.pdbx_seq_one_letter_code
_entity_poly.pdbx_strand_id
1 'polypeptide(L)'
;MNAPVRKHTAPPQKDPKELLLALSSVCAGALACIDEEDVDGLLEKLELRQEILDELGRYPSFPAQMEDSGLIQSCLAMDQRLLAAAKSLRDKSLARLQEVRAHKKMQDGYGLQGGNKGMHLGNIRG
;
A
#
# COMPACT_ATOMS: atom_id res chain seq x y z
N MET A 1 -27.45 -46.43 23.48
CA MET A 1 -26.84 -45.26 24.14
C MET A 1 -26.29 -44.36 23.05
N ASN A 2 -26.97 -43.24 22.74
CA ASN A 2 -26.53 -42.31 21.70
C ASN A 2 -25.62 -41.24 22.33
N ALA A 3 -24.40 -41.11 21.81
CA ALA A 3 -23.45 -40.08 22.22
C ALA A 3 -23.96 -38.68 21.80
N PRO A 4 -23.74 -37.64 22.61
CA PRO A 4 -24.17 -36.29 22.28
C PRO A 4 -23.29 -35.72 21.16
N VAL A 5 -23.94 -35.30 20.08
CA VAL A 5 -23.34 -34.57 18.96
C VAL A 5 -22.72 -33.28 19.50
N ARG A 6 -21.38 -33.19 19.45
CA ARG A 6 -20.65 -31.95 19.72
C ARG A 6 -21.06 -30.91 18.68
N LYS A 7 -21.93 -29.98 19.07
CA LYS A 7 -22.23 -28.78 18.29
C LYS A 7 -20.90 -28.03 18.11
N HIS A 8 -20.36 -28.04 16.91
CA HIS A 8 -19.30 -27.11 16.53
C HIS A 8 -19.91 -25.72 16.58
N THR A 9 -19.72 -25.02 17.70
CA THR A 9 -20.01 -23.59 17.80
C THR A 9 -19.00 -22.90 16.90
N ALA A 10 -19.47 -22.39 15.76
CA ALA A 10 -18.71 -21.45 14.95
C ALA A 10 -18.21 -20.32 15.86
N PRO A 11 -16.99 -19.78 15.64
CA PRO A 11 -16.51 -18.63 16.39
C PRO A 11 -17.56 -17.49 16.31
N PRO A 12 -17.66 -16.63 17.34
CA PRO A 12 -18.60 -15.53 17.33
C PRO A 12 -18.35 -14.67 16.09
N GLN A 13 -19.34 -14.60 15.19
CA GLN A 13 -19.32 -13.74 14.02
C GLN A 13 -19.27 -12.28 14.51
N LYS A 14 -18.20 -11.54 14.15
CA LYS A 14 -18.03 -10.11 14.48
C LYS A 14 -19.12 -9.29 13.77
N ASP A 15 -19.81 -8.38 14.43
CA ASP A 15 -20.88 -7.58 13.82
C ASP A 15 -20.38 -6.88 12.55
N PRO A 16 -21.02 -7.06 11.37
CA PRO A 16 -20.62 -6.40 10.13
C PRO A 16 -20.54 -4.88 10.26
N LYS A 17 -21.36 -4.26 11.13
CA LYS A 17 -21.27 -2.83 11.41
C LYS A 17 -19.96 -2.45 12.10
N GLU A 18 -19.54 -3.24 13.09
CA GLU A 18 -18.26 -3.04 13.77
C GLU A 18 -17.09 -3.22 12.82
N LEU A 19 -17.17 -4.21 11.91
CA LEU A 19 -16.17 -4.44 10.88
C LEU A 19 -16.05 -3.25 9.90
N LEU A 20 -17.17 -2.66 9.47
CA LEU A 20 -17.14 -1.47 8.62
C LEU A 20 -16.56 -0.23 9.34
N LEU A 21 -16.89 -0.04 10.61
CA LEU A 21 -16.31 1.03 11.42
C LEU A 21 -14.80 0.82 11.62
N ALA A 22 -14.39 -0.43 11.88
CA ALA A 22 -12.98 -0.80 11.98
C ALA A 22 -12.25 -0.55 10.65
N LEU A 23 -12.85 -0.91 9.51
CA LEU A 23 -12.29 -0.67 8.18
C LEU A 23 -12.03 0.82 7.96
N SER A 24 -13.02 1.67 8.26
CA SER A 24 -12.86 3.12 8.15
C SER A 24 -11.72 3.64 9.02
N SER A 25 -11.66 3.19 10.29
CA SER A 25 -10.60 3.59 11.22
C SER A 25 -9.20 3.17 10.72
N VAL A 26 -9.07 1.93 10.23
CA VAL A 26 -7.82 1.41 9.68
C VAL A 26 -7.42 2.19 8.42
N CYS A 27 -8.35 2.51 7.52
CA CYS A 27 -8.06 3.32 6.34
C CYS A 27 -7.62 4.75 6.71
N ALA A 28 -8.22 5.37 7.73
CA ALA A 28 -7.80 6.67 8.24
C ALA A 28 -6.39 6.60 8.86
N GLY A 29 -6.10 5.56 9.64
CA GLY A 29 -4.77 5.33 10.20
C GLY A 29 -3.70 5.11 9.12
N ALA A 30 -4.00 4.33 8.09
CA ALA A 30 -3.10 4.11 6.97
C ALA A 30 -2.81 5.41 6.20
N LEU A 31 -3.81 6.28 6.03
CA LEU A 31 -3.61 7.61 5.45
C LEU A 31 -2.67 8.47 6.30
N ALA A 32 -2.83 8.46 7.63
CA ALA A 32 -1.91 9.19 8.52
C ALA A 32 -0.47 8.67 8.41
N CYS A 33 -0.26 7.36 8.35
CA CYS A 33 1.07 6.78 8.12
C CYS A 33 1.70 7.24 6.80
N ILE A 34 0.90 7.42 5.73
CA ILE A 34 1.39 7.97 4.45
C ILE A 34 1.84 9.42 4.62
N ASP A 35 1.07 10.24 5.36
CA ASP A 35 1.39 11.65 5.59
C ASP A 35 2.64 11.83 6.48
N GLU A 36 2.87 10.89 7.40
CA GLU A 36 4.01 10.86 8.32
C GLU A 36 5.24 10.14 7.77
N GLU A 37 5.17 9.60 6.55
CA GLU A 37 6.19 8.73 5.94
C GLU A 37 6.53 7.47 6.78
N ASP A 38 5.60 7.04 7.65
CA ASP A 38 5.72 5.83 8.47
C ASP A 38 5.36 4.58 7.66
N VAL A 39 6.39 3.96 7.07
CA VAL A 39 6.24 2.78 6.22
C VAL A 39 5.84 1.54 7.02
N ASP A 40 6.42 1.35 8.20
CA ASP A 40 6.16 0.17 9.03
C ASP A 40 4.72 0.20 9.55
N GLY A 41 4.28 1.34 10.07
CA GLY A 41 2.88 1.52 10.48
C GLY A 41 1.90 1.40 9.32
N LEU A 42 2.26 1.88 8.11
CA LEU A 42 1.43 1.68 6.93
C LEU A 42 1.25 0.19 6.61
N LEU A 43 2.31 -0.62 6.66
CA LEU A 43 2.24 -2.05 6.39
C LEU A 43 1.32 -2.77 7.39
N GLU A 44 1.47 -2.50 8.69
CA GLU A 44 0.59 -3.07 9.73
C GLU A 44 -0.89 -2.72 9.48
N LYS A 45 -1.19 -1.48 9.10
CA LYS A 45 -2.57 -1.08 8.77
C LYS A 45 -3.10 -1.78 7.53
N LEU A 46 -2.29 -2.02 6.52
CA LEU A 46 -2.71 -2.72 5.30
C LEU A 46 -3.00 -4.21 5.56
N GLU A 47 -2.23 -4.85 6.42
CA GLU A 47 -2.51 -6.24 6.86
C GLU A 47 -3.84 -6.31 7.60
N LEU A 48 -4.05 -5.46 8.61
CA LEU A 48 -5.31 -5.37 9.35
C LEU A 48 -6.50 -5.05 8.44
N ARG A 49 -6.30 -4.17 7.44
CA ARG A 49 -7.32 -3.86 6.42
C ARG A 49 -7.72 -5.12 5.66
N GLN A 50 -6.76 -5.93 5.23
CA GLN A 50 -7.03 -7.16 4.49
C GLN A 50 -7.81 -8.16 5.35
N GLU A 51 -7.43 -8.34 6.62
CA GLU A 51 -8.15 -9.21 7.55
C GLU A 51 -9.62 -8.79 7.71
N ILE A 52 -9.89 -7.48 7.83
CA ILE A 52 -11.25 -6.95 7.95
C ILE A 52 -12.05 -7.18 6.66
N LEU A 53 -11.44 -6.98 5.49
CA LEU A 53 -12.09 -7.24 4.20
C LEU A 53 -12.42 -8.72 4.00
N ASP A 54 -11.51 -9.62 4.40
CA ASP A 54 -11.73 -11.05 4.32
C ASP A 54 -12.89 -11.49 5.24
N GLU A 55 -12.99 -10.89 6.43
CA GLU A 55 -14.11 -11.15 7.34
C GLU A 55 -15.43 -10.59 6.79
N LEU A 56 -15.43 -9.37 6.24
CA LEU A 56 -16.59 -8.78 5.57
C LEU A 56 -17.04 -9.62 4.37
N GLY A 57 -16.11 -10.20 3.62
CA GLY A 57 -16.39 -11.07 2.47
C GLY A 57 -17.09 -12.38 2.83
N ARG A 58 -17.13 -12.77 4.11
CA ARG A 58 -17.90 -13.94 4.59
C ARG A 58 -19.38 -13.63 4.76
N TYR A 59 -19.78 -12.35 4.76
CA TYR A 59 -21.18 -11.94 4.84
C TYR A 59 -21.82 -11.95 3.45
N PRO A 60 -22.87 -12.77 3.23
CA PRO A 60 -23.51 -12.85 1.92
C PRO A 60 -24.31 -11.58 1.56
N SER A 61 -24.73 -10.82 2.57
CA SER A 61 -25.38 -9.52 2.43
C SER A 61 -25.27 -8.72 3.73
N PHE A 62 -25.39 -7.39 3.62
CA PHE A 62 -25.50 -6.51 4.78
C PHE A 62 -26.97 -6.33 5.17
N PRO A 63 -27.28 -6.13 6.47
CA PRO A 63 -28.61 -5.73 6.91
C PRO A 63 -29.05 -4.43 6.22
N ALA A 64 -30.31 -4.34 5.77
CA ALA A 64 -30.84 -3.14 5.09
C ALA A 64 -30.64 -1.84 5.90
N GLN A 65 -30.70 -1.92 7.23
CA GLN A 65 -30.44 -0.79 8.13
C GLN A 65 -29.03 -0.18 7.98
N MET A 66 -28.05 -0.98 7.53
CA MET A 66 -26.70 -0.51 7.25
C MET A 66 -26.59 0.15 5.89
N GLU A 67 -27.35 -0.33 4.89
CA GLU A 67 -27.44 0.31 3.56
C GLU A 67 -28.06 1.70 3.67
N ASP A 68 -29.11 1.84 4.48
CA ASP A 68 -29.79 3.11 4.74
C ASP A 68 -28.94 4.12 5.53
N SER A 69 -27.98 3.63 6.32
CA SER A 69 -27.13 4.46 7.18
C SER A 69 -26.03 5.23 6.43
N GLY A 70 -25.77 4.93 5.16
CA GLY A 70 -24.66 5.51 4.40
C GLY A 70 -23.27 5.03 4.83
N LEU A 71 -23.20 4.10 5.80
CA LEU A 71 -21.95 3.61 6.37
C LEU A 71 -21.09 2.89 5.34
N ILE A 72 -21.71 2.05 4.50
CA ILE A 72 -21.03 1.32 3.44
C ILE A 72 -20.39 2.29 2.44
N GLN A 73 -21.14 3.29 1.98
CA GLN A 73 -20.66 4.31 1.04
C GLN A 73 -19.51 5.12 1.65
N SER A 74 -19.61 5.46 2.94
CA SER A 74 -18.55 6.19 3.65
C SER A 74 -17.27 5.36 3.77
N CYS A 75 -17.39 4.07 4.10
CA CYS A 75 -16.25 3.14 4.15
C CYS A 75 -15.57 3.03 2.77
N LEU A 76 -16.36 2.83 1.71
CA LEU A 76 -15.85 2.74 0.34
C LEU A 76 -15.14 4.01 -0.10
N ALA A 77 -15.70 5.19 0.22
CA ALA A 77 -15.06 6.45 -0.10
C ALA A 77 -13.70 6.61 0.61
N MET A 78 -13.61 6.18 1.87
CA MET A 78 -12.35 6.24 2.62
C MET A 78 -11.31 5.24 2.07
N ASP A 79 -11.76 4.04 1.70
CA ASP A 79 -10.93 3.03 1.07
C ASP A 79 -10.36 3.49 -0.29
N GLN A 80 -11.20 4.12 -1.11
CA GLN A 80 -10.79 4.70 -2.39
C GLN A 80 -9.75 5.81 -2.21
N ARG A 81 -9.89 6.65 -1.16
CA ARG A 81 -8.90 7.67 -0.83
C ARG A 81 -7.56 7.06 -0.46
N LEU A 82 -7.55 6.01 0.36
CA LEU A 82 -6.33 5.27 0.70
C LEU A 82 -5.67 4.70 -0.55
N LEU A 83 -6.45 4.08 -1.45
CA LEU A 83 -5.93 3.53 -2.70
C LEU A 83 -5.30 4.62 -3.59
N ALA A 84 -5.92 5.79 -3.69
CA ALA A 84 -5.39 6.92 -4.44
C ALA A 84 -4.06 7.42 -3.83
N ALA A 85 -4.00 7.54 -2.50
CA ALA A 85 -2.79 7.95 -1.78
C ALA A 85 -1.65 6.94 -1.99
N ALA A 86 -1.93 5.64 -1.87
CA ALA A 86 -0.95 4.58 -2.09
C ALA A 86 -0.40 4.58 -3.54
N LYS A 87 -1.26 4.82 -4.54
CA LYS A 87 -0.82 4.98 -5.93
C LYS A 87 0.10 6.19 -6.09
N SER A 88 -0.24 7.32 -5.48
CA SER A 88 0.60 8.51 -5.50
C SER A 88 1.97 8.27 -4.85
N LEU A 89 2.00 7.59 -3.70
CA LEU A 89 3.24 7.22 -3.02
C LEU A 89 4.13 6.33 -3.90
N ARG A 90 3.55 5.30 -4.54
CA ARG A 90 4.26 4.45 -5.49
C ARG A 90 4.87 5.26 -6.64
N ASP A 91 4.11 6.18 -7.21
CA ASP A 91 4.56 6.99 -8.35
C ASP A 91 5.71 7.93 -7.96
N LYS A 92 5.65 8.53 -6.76
CA LYS A 92 6.76 9.31 -6.19
C LYS A 92 8.01 8.46 -6.00
N SER A 93 7.88 7.27 -5.43
CA SER A 93 9.00 6.34 -5.25
C SER A 93 9.62 5.92 -6.57
N LEU A 94 8.80 5.68 -7.60
CA LEU A 94 9.27 5.37 -8.95
C LEU A 94 10.06 6.54 -9.56
N ALA A 95 9.57 7.77 -9.41
CA ALA A 95 10.27 8.97 -9.89
C ALA A 95 11.64 9.12 -9.21
N ARG A 96 11.71 8.98 -7.88
CA ARG A 96 12.99 9.01 -7.14
C ARG A 96 13.96 7.92 -7.63
N LEU A 97 13.47 6.71 -7.90
CA LEU A 97 14.31 5.64 -8.46
C LEU A 97 14.85 5.98 -9.87
N GLN A 98 14.04 6.63 -10.70
CA GLN A 98 14.48 7.09 -12.03
C GLN A 98 15.56 8.18 -11.91
N GLU A 99 15.42 9.11 -10.99
CA GLU A 99 16.44 10.14 -10.69
C GLU A 99 17.75 9.50 -10.25
N VAL A 100 17.72 8.54 -9.31
CA VAL A 100 18.91 7.80 -8.86
C VAL A 100 19.60 7.08 -10.02
N ARG A 101 18.82 6.43 -10.92
CA ARG A 101 19.38 5.78 -12.12
C ARG A 101 20.01 6.79 -13.08
N ALA A 102 19.39 7.96 -13.26
CA ALA A 102 19.93 9.02 -14.10
C ALA A 102 21.25 9.55 -13.55
N HIS A 103 21.33 9.79 -12.23
CA HIS A 103 22.57 10.18 -11.55
C HIS A 103 23.68 9.14 -11.73
N LYS A 104 23.37 7.85 -11.56
CA LYS A 104 24.33 6.77 -11.79
C LYS A 104 24.86 6.77 -13.23
N LYS A 105 23.97 6.90 -14.22
CA LYS A 105 24.34 6.96 -15.65
C LYS A 105 25.26 8.16 -15.95
N MET A 106 25.00 9.32 -15.36
CA MET A 106 25.89 10.48 -15.49
C MET A 106 27.25 10.19 -14.88
N GLN A 107 27.31 9.62 -13.68
CA GLN A 107 28.56 9.28 -13.01
C GLN A 107 29.39 8.25 -13.80
N ASP A 108 28.76 7.21 -14.36
CA ASP A 108 29.42 6.24 -15.23
C ASP A 108 29.92 6.88 -16.54
N GLY A 109 29.16 7.83 -17.11
CA GLY A 109 29.55 8.62 -18.28
C GLY A 109 30.76 9.55 -18.02
N TYR A 110 30.84 10.16 -16.84
CA TYR A 110 31.99 10.96 -16.41
C TYR A 110 33.19 10.09 -16.01
N GLY A 111 32.97 8.90 -15.44
CA GLY A 111 34.02 7.92 -15.13
C GLY A 111 34.75 7.41 -16.37
N LEU A 112 34.07 7.33 -17.51
CA LEU A 112 34.67 6.98 -18.80
C LEU A 112 35.41 8.14 -19.49
N GLN A 113 35.11 9.40 -19.15
CA GLN A 113 35.82 10.57 -19.66
C GLN A 113 37.07 10.96 -18.83
N GLY A 114 37.17 10.50 -17.58
CA GLY A 114 38.33 10.73 -16.71
C GLY A 114 39.57 9.88 -17.04
N GLY A 115 39.44 8.88 -17.93
CA GLY A 115 40.45 7.88 -18.22
C GLY A 115 41.17 8.01 -19.58
N ASN A 116 41.16 9.17 -20.23
CA ASN A 116 41.91 9.34 -21.49
C ASN A 116 42.65 10.68 -21.57
N LYS A 117 43.60 10.89 -20.65
CA LYS A 117 44.75 11.77 -20.88
C LYS A 117 45.97 10.91 -21.19
N GLY A 118 46.33 10.80 -22.47
CA GLY A 118 47.60 10.21 -22.88
C GLY A 118 47.81 10.14 -24.39
N MET A 119 48.46 11.17 -24.95
CA MET A 119 49.48 11.13 -26.03
C MET A 119 49.13 10.42 -27.37
N HIS A 120 49.14 11.04 -28.55
CA HIS A 120 50.16 11.89 -29.17
C HIS A 120 49.54 12.92 -30.13
N LEU A 121 49.82 14.22 -29.90
CA LEU A 121 49.97 15.16 -31.01
C LEU A 121 51.43 15.05 -31.48
N GLY A 122 51.68 14.10 -32.38
CA GLY A 122 52.92 14.01 -33.14
C GLY A 122 52.86 15.01 -34.27
N ASN A 123 53.70 16.04 -34.15
CA ASN A 123 53.78 17.20 -35.03
C ASN A 123 54.02 16.85 -36.51
N ILE A 124 53.54 17.78 -37.32
CA ILE A 124 53.79 17.98 -38.74
C ILE A 124 55.28 18.32 -38.97
N ARG A 125 55.82 17.87 -40.11
CA ARG A 125 57.01 18.34 -40.88
C ARG A 125 58.42 17.78 -40.56
N GLY A 126 59.02 17.25 -41.63
CA GLY A 126 60.43 16.91 -41.82
C GLY A 126 60.60 16.25 -43.18
#